data_AF-A0A558BS38-F1
#
_entry.id   AF-A0A558BS38-F1
#
_cell.length_a   1.000
_cell.length_b   1.000
_cell.length_c   1.000
_cell.angle_alpha   90.00
_cell.angle_beta   90.00
_cell.angle_gamma   90.00
#
_symmetry.space_group_name_H-M   'P 1'
#
loop_
_entity.id
_entity.type
_entity.pdbx_description
1 polymer ?
#
loop_
_entity_poly.entity_id
_entity_poly.type
_entity_poly.pdbx_seq_one_letter_code
_entity_poly.pdbx_strand_id
1 'polypeptide(L)' 'MVLVHGTGGVSLFALQLVKARDCRVAITYKDNAKLARARELGADFAFNYATQPT' A
#
# COMPACT_ATOMS: atom_id res chain seq x y z
N MET A 1 -11.40 -3.36 -5.40
CA MET A 1 -9.93 -3.30 -5.20
C MET A 1 -9.50 -1.86 -5.33
N VAL A 2 -8.76 -1.32 -4.37
CA VAL A 2 -8.29 0.07 -4.38
C VAL A 2 -6.77 0.09 -4.52
N LEU A 3 -6.27 0.85 -5.49
CA LEU A 3 -4.84 1.11 -5.65
C LEU A 3 -4.49 2.40 -4.90
N VAL A 4 -3.54 2.31 -3.98
CA VAL A 4 -3.00 3.45 -3.25
C VAL A 4 -1.56 3.64 -3.70
N HIS A 5 -1.26 4.83 -4.23
CA HIS A 5 0.10 5.19 -4.59
C HIS A 5 0.66 6.15 -3.54
N GLY A 6 1.80 5.80 -2.95
CA GLY A 6 2.42 6.59 -1.89
C GLY A 6 2.12 6.11 -0.47
N THR A 7 2.98 6.52 0.46
CA THR A 7 2.93 6.13 1.88
C THR A 7 2.77 7.34 2.80
N GLY A 8 2.10 8.40 2.30
CA GLY A 8 1.78 9.57 3.10
C GLY A 8 0.72 9.24 4.17
N GLY A 9 0.54 10.12 5.15
CA GLY A 9 -0.47 9.92 6.21
C GLY A 9 -1.87 9.67 5.65
N VAL A 10 -2.24 10.38 4.58
CA VAL A 10 -3.54 10.22 3.89
C VAL A 10 -3.65 8.86 3.18
N SER A 11 -2.58 8.39 2.56
CA SER A 11 -2.54 7.11 1.85
C SER A 11 -2.71 5.93 2.83
N LEU A 12 -2.04 5.99 3.98
CA LEU A 12 -2.18 4.98 5.04
C LEU A 12 -3.57 5.02 5.69
N PHE A 13 -4.13 6.22 5.87
CA PHE A 13 -5.50 6.36 6.36
C PHE A 13 -6.51 5.76 5.36
N ALA A 14 -6.36 6.01 4.07
CA ALA A 14 -7.18 5.40 3.03
C ALA A 14 -7.07 3.87 3.04
N LEU A 15 -5.86 3.33 3.26
CA LEU A 15 -5.65 1.88 3.37
C LEU A 15 -6.45 1.27 4.53
N GLN A 16 -6.40 1.86 5.71
CA GLN A 16 -7.16 1.39 6.87
C GLN A 16 -8.67 1.54 6.66
N LEU A 17 -9.12 2.64 6.06
CA LEU A 17 -10.53 2.88 5.73
C LEU A 17 -11.09 1.83 4.76
N VAL A 18 -10.30 1.47 3.74
CA VAL A 18 -10.71 0.48 2.75
C VAL A 18 -10.66 -0.94 3.33
N LYS A 19 -9.69 -1.25 4.19
CA LYS A 19 -9.67 -2.54 4.92
C LYS A 19 -10.83 -2.68 5.90
N ALA A 20 -11.25 -1.59 6.56
CA ALA A 20 -12.46 -1.59 7.39
C ALA A 20 -13.75 -1.89 6.60
N ARG A 21 -13.72 -1.72 5.27
CA ARG A 21 -14.82 -2.07 4.35
C ARG A 21 -14.64 -3.43 3.67
N ASP A 22 -13.78 -4.30 4.22
CA ASP A 22 -13.47 -5.63 3.67
C ASP A 22 -13.02 -5.59 2.20
N CYS A 23 -12.36 -4.50 1.79
CA CYS A 23 -11.93 -4.32 0.42
C CYS A 23 -10.44 -4.61 0.25
N ARG A 24 -10.08 -5.23 -0.88
CA ARG A 24 -8.69 -5.49 -1.23
C ARG A 24 -7.96 -4.19 -1.56
N VAL A 25 -6.81 -3.96 -0.91
CA VAL A 25 -5.95 -2.78 -1.12
C VAL A 25 -4.62 -3.22 -1.69
N ALA A 26 -4.22 -2.57 -2.79
CA ALA A 26 -2.90 -2.68 -3.36
C ALA A 26 -2.13 -1.37 -3.16
N ILE A 27 -0.90 -1.44 -2.67
CA ILE A 27 0.00 -0.30 -2.53
C ILE A 27 1.25 -0.49 -3.38
N THR A 28 1.69 0.59 -4.03
CA THR A 28 2.94 0.62 -4.80
C THR A 28 3.87 1.68 -4.26
N TYR A 29 5.13 1.32 -4.00
CA TYR A 29 6.14 2.28 -3.52
C TYR A 29 7.57 1.82 -3.80
N LYS A 30 8.50 2.75 -4.02
CA LYS A 30 9.91 2.41 -4.28
C LYS A 30 10.71 1.91 -3.07
N ASP A 31 10.20 2.18 -1.87
CA ASP A 31 10.90 1.95 -0.60
C ASP A 31 10.29 0.78 0.16
N ASN A 32 11.11 -0.25 0.42
CA ASN A 32 10.66 -1.49 1.05
C ASN A 32 10.29 -1.31 2.53
N ALA A 33 10.91 -0.38 3.26
CA ALA A 33 10.59 -0.15 4.67
C ALA A 33 9.17 0.41 4.82
N LYS A 34 8.78 1.30 3.90
CA LYS A 34 7.41 1.84 3.86
C LYS A 34 6.39 0.81 3.36
N LEU A 35 6.76 -0.07 2.43
CA LEU A 35 5.91 -1.20 2.01
C LEU A 35 5.66 -2.18 3.14
N ALA A 36 6.67 -2.48 3.96
CA ALA A 36 6.52 -3.34 5.14
C ALA A 36 5.48 -2.75 6.12
N ARG A 37 5.61 -1.45 6.43
CA ARG A 37 4.63 -0.76 7.27
C ARG A 37 3.21 -0.78 6.69
N ALA A 38 3.07 -0.64 5.38
CA ALA A 38 1.77 -0.72 4.73
C ALA A 38 1.15 -2.13 4.81
N ARG A 39 1.96 -3.19 4.72
CA ARG A 39 1.51 -4.58 4.94
C ARG A 39 1.03 -4.79 6.37
N GLU A 40 1.76 -4.30 7.37
CA GLU A 40 1.34 -4.37 8.77
C GLU A 40 0.00 -3.66 9.02
N LEU A 41 -0.26 -2.58 8.28
CA LEU A 41 -1.53 -1.85 8.33
C LEU A 41 -2.68 -2.52 7.54
N GLY A 42 -2.41 -3.63 6.85
CA GLY A 42 -3.41 -4.45 6.16
C GLY A 42 -3.37 -4.36 4.63
N ALA A 43 -2.30 -3.84 4.02
CA ALA A 43 -2.15 -3.90 2.56
C ALA A 43 -2.14 -5.36 2.10
N ASP A 44 -3.04 -5.69 1.16
CA ASP A 44 -3.17 -7.04 0.59
C ASP A 44 -2.06 -7.29 -0.43
N PHE A 45 -1.83 -6.28 -1.28
CA PHE A 45 -0.74 -6.28 -2.25
C PHE A 45 0.19 -5.11 -1.97
N ALA A 46 1.49 -5.38 -1.95
CA ALA A 46 2.53 -4.38 -1.72
C ALA A 46 3.62 -4.61 -2.76
N PHE A 47 3.77 -3.68 -3.70
CA PHE A 47 4.65 -3.84 -4.86
C PHE A 47 5.70 -2.72 -4.94
N ASN A 48 6.94 -3.12 -5.22
CA ASN A 48 8.03 -2.19 -5.45
C ASN A 48 8.27 -1.98 -6.94
N TYR A 49 7.90 -0.79 -7.45
CA TYR A 49 8.10 -0.47 -8.86
C TYR A 49 9.55 -0.11 -9.20
N ALA A 50 10.40 0.20 -8.21
CA ALA A 50 11.82 0.45 -8.45
C ALA A 50 12.62 -0.85 -8.67
N THR A 51 12.09 -1.99 -8.25
CA THR A 51 12.67 -3.31 -8.53
C THR A 51 12.27 -3.86 -9.89
N GLN A 52 11.43 -3.14 -10.64
CA GLN A 52 11.03 -3.53 -11.99
C GLN A 52 11.92 -2.79 -13.00
N PRO A 53 12.92 -3.44 -13.62
CA PRO A 53 13.72 -2.82 -14.67
C PRO A 53 12.81 -2.52 -15.87
N THR A 54 12.95 -1.31 -16.43
CA THR A 54 12.35 -0.91 -17.72
C THR A 54 12.82 -1.80 -18.86
#